data_AF-A0A1G8MS07-F1
#
_entry.id   AF-A0A1G8MS07-F1
#
_cell.length_a   1.000
_cell.length_b   1.000
_cell.length_c   1.000
_cell.angle_alpha   90.00
_cell.angle_beta   90.00
_cell.angle_gamma   90.00
#
_symmetry.space_group_name_H-M   'P 1'
#
loop_
_entity.id
_entity.type
_entity.pdbx_description
1 polymer ?
#
loop_
_entity_poly.entity_id
_entity_poly.type
_entity_poly.pdbx_seq_one_letter_code
_entity_poly.pdbx_strand_id
1 'polypeptide(L)'
;MSDNLQDRPATLSRKPRPAPDERVDPVDYPQPPATPAKPKAQEAPAPVQKKRKREATFPFSTRLSEEVLGILEDAVAREGITIRDAVEQAIRGRWGSAS
;
A
#
# COMPACT_ATOMS: atom_id res chain seq x y z
N MET A 1 -31.58 7.65 24.83
CA MET A 1 -31.26 7.77 23.39
C MET A 1 -29.97 6.98 23.20
N SER A 2 -30.07 5.81 22.59
CA SER A 2 -29.00 4.79 22.60
C SER A 2 -27.90 5.12 21.60
N ASP A 3 -26.66 5.15 22.08
CA ASP A 3 -25.42 5.22 21.30
C ASP A 3 -25.32 4.09 20.26
N ASN A 4 -25.32 4.46 18.97
CA ASN A 4 -25.08 3.57 17.84
C ASN A 4 -23.57 3.52 17.54
N LEU A 5 -22.78 2.88 18.39
CA LEU A 5 -21.40 2.53 18.04
C LEU A 5 -21.46 1.38 17.03
N GLN A 6 -21.38 1.71 15.74
CA GLN A 6 -21.19 0.74 14.67
C GLN A 6 -19.83 0.04 14.86
N ASP A 7 -19.96 -1.16 15.41
CA ASP A 7 -18.94 -2.19 15.63
C ASP A 7 -18.08 -2.34 14.36
N ARG A 8 -16.82 -1.90 14.41
CA ARG A 8 -15.84 -2.15 13.35
C ARG A 8 -15.83 -3.66 13.08
N PRO A 9 -15.99 -4.13 11.82
CA PRO A 9 -16.02 -5.56 11.57
C PRO A 9 -14.73 -6.20 12.06
N ALA A 10 -14.88 -7.10 13.03
CA ALA A 10 -13.79 -7.84 13.62
C ALA A 10 -13.08 -8.65 12.52
N THR A 11 -11.84 -8.25 12.21
CA THR A 11 -10.75 -9.10 11.73
C THR A 11 -10.90 -9.74 10.34
N LEU A 12 -10.18 -9.21 9.35
CA LEU A 12 -9.60 -10.03 8.27
C LEU A 12 -8.50 -10.90 8.87
N SER A 13 -8.90 -11.97 9.56
CA SER A 13 -8.00 -12.94 10.20
C SER A 13 -7.36 -13.84 9.13
N ARG A 14 -6.45 -13.27 8.34
CA ARG A 14 -5.60 -14.06 7.43
C ARG A 14 -4.46 -14.65 8.25
N LYS A 15 -4.66 -15.89 8.70
CA LYS A 15 -3.55 -16.68 9.26
C LYS A 15 -2.54 -16.93 8.13
N PRO A 16 -1.24 -16.61 8.32
CA PRO A 16 -0.22 -16.99 7.36
C PRO A 16 -0.24 -18.51 7.17
N ARG A 17 -0.13 -18.96 5.92
CA ARG A 17 -0.04 -20.40 5.64
C ARG A 17 1.40 -20.86 5.88
N PRO A 18 1.59 -22.02 6.52
CA PRO A 18 2.90 -22.63 6.67
C PRO A 18 3.56 -22.87 5.30
N ALA A 19 4.89 -22.81 5.28
CA ALA A 19 5.64 -23.06 4.05
C ALA A 19 5.49 -24.54 3.62
N PRO A 20 5.53 -24.85 2.31
CA PRO A 20 5.32 -26.22 1.81
C PRO A 20 6.28 -27.27 2.40
N ASP A 21 7.44 -26.84 2.85
CA ASP A 21 8.56 -27.63 3.35
C ASP A 21 8.69 -27.63 4.87
N GLU A 22 7.75 -27.03 5.61
CA GLU A 22 7.81 -26.94 7.09
C GLU A 22 7.85 -28.30 7.80
N ARG A 23 7.43 -29.38 7.12
CA ARG A 23 7.48 -30.76 7.64
C ARG A 23 8.58 -31.61 7.02
N VAL A 24 9.44 -31.03 6.19
CA VAL A 24 10.56 -31.73 5.54
C VAL A 24 11.78 -31.61 6.44
N ASP A 25 12.26 -32.72 6.98
CA ASP A 25 13.53 -32.75 7.70
C ASP A 25 14.65 -32.42 6.71
N PRO A 26 15.64 -31.57 7.08
CA PRO A 26 16.83 -31.31 6.27
C PRO A 26 17.54 -32.57 5.72
N VAL A 27 17.39 -33.72 6.38
CA VAL A 27 17.97 -35.00 5.95
C VAL A 27 17.09 -35.76 4.96
N ASP A 28 15.78 -35.48 4.92
CA ASP A 28 14.79 -36.14 4.07
C ASP A 28 14.61 -35.47 2.71
N TYR A 29 15.44 -34.48 2.35
CA TYR A 29 15.40 -33.91 1.00
C TYR A 29 15.79 -34.98 -0.02
N PRO A 30 14.85 -35.49 -0.86
CA PRO A 30 15.26 -36.35 -1.95
C PRO A 30 16.14 -35.50 -2.88
N GLN A 31 17.36 -35.97 -3.12
CA GLN A 31 18.24 -35.36 -4.11
C GLN A 31 17.44 -35.27 -5.43
N PRO A 32 17.17 -34.07 -5.96
CA PRO A 32 16.39 -33.96 -7.18
C PRO A 32 17.12 -34.73 -8.28
N PRO A 33 16.41 -35.56 -9.07
CA PRO A 33 17.03 -36.20 -10.23
C PRO A 33 17.62 -35.11 -11.11
N ALA A 34 18.83 -35.34 -11.62
CA ALA A 34 19.46 -34.44 -12.59
C ALA A 34 18.58 -34.40 -13.84
N THR A 35 17.64 -33.46 -13.90
CA THR A 35 16.88 -33.18 -15.10
C THR A 35 17.83 -32.63 -16.16
N PRO A 36 17.81 -33.16 -17.40
CA PRO A 36 18.52 -32.52 -18.50
C PRO A 36 18.04 -31.08 -18.59
N ALA A 37 18.98 -30.14 -18.70
CA ALA A 37 18.67 -28.73 -18.86
C ALA A 37 17.73 -28.56 -20.06
N LYS A 38 16.46 -28.21 -19.80
CA LYS A 38 15.59 -27.68 -20.86
C LYS A 38 16.29 -26.46 -21.45
N PRO A 39 16.34 -26.30 -22.78
CA PRO A 39 16.79 -25.04 -23.37
C PRO A 39 15.96 -23.92 -22.75
N LYS A 40 16.62 -22.93 -22.16
CA LYS A 40 15.98 -21.67 -21.79
C LYS A 40 15.33 -21.14 -23.06
N ALA A 41 14.01 -21.25 -23.15
CA ALA A 41 13.25 -20.41 -24.06
C ALA A 41 13.67 -18.98 -23.74
N GLN A 42 14.24 -18.32 -24.73
CA GLN A 42 14.74 -16.96 -24.64
C GLN A 42 13.50 -16.06 -24.54
N GLU A 43 12.96 -15.94 -23.33
CA GLU A 43 11.98 -14.92 -23.00
C GLU A 43 12.64 -13.57 -23.27
N ALA A 44 12.08 -12.83 -24.23
CA ALA A 44 12.41 -11.45 -24.47
C ALA A 44 12.40 -10.69 -23.13
N PRO A 45 13.35 -9.77 -22.89
CA PRO A 45 13.41 -9.05 -21.63
C PRO A 45 12.09 -8.30 -21.44
N ALA A 46 11.31 -8.73 -20.44
CA ALA A 46 10.14 -7.98 -20.00
C ALA A 46 10.61 -6.56 -19.65
N PRO A 47 9.89 -5.50 -20.07
CA PRO A 47 10.31 -4.14 -19.83
C PRO A 47 10.48 -3.95 -18.32
N VAL A 48 11.72 -3.67 -17.90
CA VAL A 48 12.06 -3.35 -16.52
C VAL A 48 11.34 -2.04 -16.20
N GLN A 49 10.15 -2.15 -15.63
CA GLN A 49 9.46 -0.98 -15.09
C GLN A 49 10.34 -0.44 -13.98
N LYS A 50 11.01 0.69 -14.27
CA LYS A 50 11.81 1.42 -13.29
C LYS A 50 10.88 1.69 -12.11
N LYS A 51 11.11 0.97 -11.00
CA LYS A 51 10.36 1.18 -9.76
C LYS A 51 10.55 2.64 -9.38
N ARG A 52 9.50 3.46 -9.55
CA ARG A 52 9.50 4.84 -9.09
C ARG A 52 9.83 4.80 -7.60
N LYS A 53 10.92 5.45 -7.21
CA LYS A 53 11.30 5.57 -5.80
C LYS A 53 10.13 6.24 -5.10
N ARG A 54 9.54 5.53 -4.13
CA ARG A 54 8.43 6.07 -3.34
C ARG A 54 8.94 7.32 -2.62
N GLU A 55 8.18 8.39 -2.69
CA GLU A 55 8.48 9.62 -1.96
C GLU A 55 8.40 9.33 -0.45
N ALA A 56 9.35 9.87 0.30
CA ALA A 56 9.34 9.77 1.75
C ALA A 56 8.09 10.49 2.28
N THR A 57 7.22 9.76 2.96
CA THR A 57 5.99 10.30 3.55
C THR A 57 6.14 10.32 5.06
N PHE A 58 5.85 11.47 5.69
CA PHE A 58 5.89 11.65 7.13
C PHE A 58 4.45 11.69 7.69
N PRO A 59 4.20 11.14 8.88
CA PRO A 59 2.90 11.29 9.53
C PRO A 59 2.64 12.76 9.87
N PHE A 60 1.43 13.24 9.55
CA PHE A 60 0.99 14.61 9.83
C PHE A 60 -0.32 14.56 10.62
N SER A 61 -0.34 15.14 11.82
CA SER A 61 -1.52 15.19 12.70
C SER A 61 -1.69 16.59 13.27
N THR A 62 -2.90 17.15 13.16
CA THR A 62 -3.29 18.42 13.77
C THR A 62 -4.79 18.43 14.03
N ARG A 63 -5.26 19.31 14.92
CA ARG A 63 -6.70 19.55 15.15
C ARG A 63 -7.19 20.61 14.16
N LEU A 64 -8.32 20.36 13.53
CA LEU A 64 -8.98 21.26 12.59
C LEU A 64 -10.34 21.69 13.16
N SER A 65 -10.84 22.86 12.75
CA SER A 65 -12.23 23.23 12.98
C SER A 65 -13.16 22.42 12.08
N GLU A 66 -14.43 22.29 12.48
CA GLU A 66 -15.46 21.59 11.69
C GLU A 66 -15.62 22.19 10.30
N GLU A 67 -15.57 23.53 10.18
CA GLU A 67 -15.63 24.24 8.91
C GLU A 67 -14.51 23.82 7.95
N VAL A 68 -13.27 23.73 8.46
CA VAL A 68 -12.11 23.36 7.63
C VAL A 68 -12.19 21.89 7.22
N LEU A 69 -12.70 21.01 8.10
CA LEU A 69 -12.95 19.62 7.75
C LEU A 69 -13.99 19.51 6.62
N GLY A 70 -15.09 20.27 6.72
CA GLY A 70 -16.10 20.32 5.66
C GLY A 70 -15.55 20.76 4.31
N ILE A 71 -14.69 21.79 4.29
CA ILE A 71 -14.00 22.24 3.07
C ILE A 71 -13.13 21.11 2.47
N LEU A 72 -12.40 20.38 3.31
CA LEU A 72 -11.56 19.26 2.86
C LEU A 72 -12.39 18.12 2.27
N GLU A 73 -13.50 17.74 2.90
CA GLU A 73 -14.41 16.70 2.41
C GLU A 73 -15.06 17.10 1.09
N ASP A 74 -15.50 18.35 0.97
CA ASP A 74 -16.04 18.91 -0.27
C ASP A 74 -15.01 18.89 -1.41
N ALA A 75 -13.76 19.26 -1.13
CA ALA A 75 -12.68 19.23 -2.13
C ALA A 75 -12.40 17.79 -2.62
N VAL A 76 -12.36 16.83 -1.69
CA VAL A 76 -12.22 15.41 -2.00
C VAL A 76 -13.38 14.91 -2.88
N ALA A 77 -14.62 15.28 -2.56
CA ALA A 77 -15.79 14.87 -3.33
C ALA A 77 -15.84 15.50 -4.73
N ARG A 78 -15.44 16.78 -4.87
CA ARG A 78 -15.48 17.52 -6.13
C ARG A 78 -14.37 17.10 -7.09
N GLU A 79 -13.16 16.89 -6.58
CA GLU A 79 -11.97 16.62 -7.40
C GLU A 79 -11.61 15.14 -7.48
N GLY A 80 -12.19 14.29 -6.61
CA GLY A 80 -11.89 12.86 -6.55
C GLY A 80 -10.47 12.55 -6.06
N ILE A 81 -9.88 13.48 -5.31
CA ILE A 81 -8.51 13.37 -4.76
C ILE A 81 -8.53 12.88 -3.31
N THR A 82 -7.36 12.50 -2.77
CA THR A 82 -7.28 12.13 -1.35
C THR A 82 -7.20 13.37 -0.45
N ILE A 83 -7.57 13.24 0.84
CA ILE A 83 -7.38 14.30 1.85
C ILE A 83 -5.91 14.75 1.88
N ARG A 84 -4.97 13.81 1.74
CA ARG A 84 -3.54 14.10 1.65
C ARG A 84 -3.24 15.03 0.47
N ASP A 85 -3.70 14.68 -0.73
CA ASP A 85 -3.46 15.49 -1.93
C ASP A 85 -4.10 16.87 -1.80
N ALA A 86 -5.32 16.95 -1.26
CA ALA A 86 -6.00 18.23 -1.02
C ALA A 86 -5.19 19.13 -0.09
N VAL A 87 -4.68 18.58 1.02
CA VAL A 87 -3.82 19.31 1.97
C VAL A 87 -2.51 19.74 1.32
N GLU A 88 -1.81 18.83 0.62
CA GLU A 88 -0.53 19.15 -0.03
C GLU A 88 -0.71 20.21 -1.13
N GLN A 89 -1.78 20.12 -1.92
CA GLN A 89 -2.11 21.11 -2.94
C GLN A 89 -2.45 22.47 -2.33
N ALA A 90 -3.26 22.52 -1.27
CA ALA A 90 -3.58 23.77 -0.58
C ALA A 90 -2.34 24.43 0.01
N ILE A 91 -1.45 23.65 0.64
CA ILE A 91 -0.18 24.14 1.19
C ILE A 91 0.72 24.67 0.07
N ARG A 92 0.88 23.90 -1.02
CA ARG A 92 1.71 24.31 -2.17
C ARG A 92 1.12 25.50 -2.91
N GLY A 93 -0.20 25.62 -2.99
CA GLY A 93 -0.88 26.77 -3.60
C GLY A 93 -0.70 28.05 -2.79
N ARG A 94 -0.70 27.96 -1.46
CA ARG A 94 -0.55 29.12 -0.57
C ARG A 94 0.90 29.54 -0.34
N TRP A 95 1.82 28.57 -0.25
CA TRP A 95 3.22 28.83 0.15
C TRP A 95 4.28 28.20 -0.78
N GLY A 96 3.88 27.45 -1.81
CA GLY A 96 4.80 26.76 -2.71
C GLY A 96 5.41 27.63 -3.81
N SER A 97 5.04 28.91 -3.91
CA SER A 97 5.67 29.88 -4.79
C SER A 97 6.83 30.60 -4.09
N ALA A 98 7.82 29.84 -3.63
CA ALA A 98 9.09 30.36 -3.11
C ALA A 98 10.16 29.26 -3.04
N SER A 99 10.47 28.62 -4.17
CA SER A 99 11.73 27.90 -4.41
C SER A 99 11.96 27.69 -5.90
#